data_AF-A0AAE7A8U3-F1
#
_entry.id   AF-A0AAE7A8U3-F1
#
_cell.length_a   1.000
_cell.length_b   1.000
_cell.length_c   1.000
_cell.angle_alpha   90.00
_cell.angle_beta   90.00
_cell.angle_gamma   90.00
#
_symmetry.space_group_name_H-M   'P 1'
#
loop_
_entity.id
_entity.type
_entity.pdbx_description
1 polymer ?
#
loop_
_entity_poly.entity_id
_entity_poly.type
_entity_poly.pdbx_seq_one_letter_code
_entity_poly.pdbx_strand_id
1 'polypeptide(L)'
;MVNAFAHLTTVGSGSYASDDVHFLLQPVDIEVTDVEEKERLIQTRQKHYSEMISQESAPTEVHKGLYQRAMAQNSVRMARDVQSLALALDRACDGPSIALVSFVRAGLPLGVLLRRALLDLGRDAHHYGISIVRDRGIDMIALEAVVQAHGAENIVFVDGWTGKGAISGEIQRSLKGDTRFPEQPRLVVLADPCGRAWLAASAEDWVIPSGILGATVSGLVSRSIWPANGGLHGCVVYDHLHEHDVTREFIDQIEAERQALPAVESAAPWTEAQRNELQASALSVIDAIAAQWGITNLNRVKPGIAEATRAVLRRVPDQVLVRDRSDPDVQLLMHLTERANVTVEEMGAALGPYRAVTVIRSLS
;
A
#
# COMPACT_ATOMS: atom_id res chain seq x y z
N MET A 1 -1.41 -33.02 3.90
CA MET A 1 -1.18 -31.90 2.97
C MET A 1 0.32 -31.72 2.83
N VAL A 2 0.84 -31.71 1.60
CA VAL A 2 2.21 -31.28 1.34
C VAL A 2 2.26 -29.79 1.65
N ASN A 3 3.20 -29.34 2.49
CA ASN A 3 3.37 -27.92 2.76
C ASN A 3 3.81 -27.23 1.46
N ALA A 4 2.89 -26.52 0.79
CA ALA A 4 3.10 -25.89 -0.51
C ALA A 4 4.27 -24.89 -0.50
N PHE A 5 4.70 -24.45 0.68
CA PHE A 5 5.78 -23.47 0.87
C PHE A 5 7.12 -24.11 1.24
N ALA A 6 7.18 -25.41 1.54
CA ALA A 6 8.37 -26.06 2.10
C ALA A 6 9.63 -26.02 1.21
N HIS A 7 9.45 -25.80 -0.09
CA HIS A 7 10.54 -25.69 -1.07
C HIS A 7 10.97 -24.24 -1.33
N LEU A 8 10.29 -23.26 -0.72
CA LEU A 8 10.57 -21.84 -0.90
C LEU A 8 11.47 -21.34 0.23
N THR A 9 12.56 -20.66 -0.13
CA THR A 9 13.39 -19.91 0.83
C THR A 9 12.84 -18.50 0.94
N THR A 10 12.31 -18.14 2.11
CA THR A 10 11.64 -16.84 2.31
C THR A 10 12.14 -16.09 3.55
N VAL A 11 11.81 -14.80 3.63
CA VAL A 11 12.17 -13.91 4.76
C VAL A 11 11.30 -14.09 6.02
N GLY A 12 10.53 -15.18 6.12
CA GLY A 12 9.72 -15.50 7.31
C GLY A 12 8.58 -14.49 7.54
N SER A 13 8.49 -13.92 8.74
CA SER A 13 7.48 -12.92 9.13
C SER A 13 8.04 -11.49 9.24
N GLY A 14 9.27 -11.25 8.76
CA GLY A 14 9.99 -9.99 9.04
C GLY A 14 10.00 -9.71 10.54
N SER A 15 9.63 -8.49 10.95
CA SER A 15 9.49 -8.15 12.36
C SER A 15 8.06 -8.24 12.94
N TYR A 16 7.08 -8.70 12.16
CA TYR A 16 5.75 -9.06 12.69
C TYR A 16 5.84 -10.30 13.61
N ALA A 17 4.75 -10.65 14.30
CA ALA A 17 4.66 -11.95 14.94
C ALA A 17 4.68 -13.06 13.89
N SER A 18 5.27 -14.21 14.21
CA SER A 18 5.44 -15.34 13.26
C SER A 18 4.12 -15.81 12.66
N ASP A 19 3.05 -15.71 13.43
CA ASP A 19 1.74 -16.24 13.06
C ASP A 19 0.92 -15.22 12.27
N ASP A 20 1.30 -13.93 12.28
CA ASP A 20 0.53 -12.85 11.66
C ASP A 20 0.66 -12.82 10.13
N VAL A 21 1.83 -13.21 9.60
CA VAL A 21 2.12 -13.15 8.16
C VAL A 21 3.28 -14.06 7.78
N HIS A 22 3.16 -14.73 6.63
CA HIS A 22 4.29 -15.36 5.94
C HIS A 22 4.66 -14.57 4.69
N PHE A 23 5.82 -13.92 4.69
CA PHE A 23 6.37 -13.29 3.49
C PHE A 23 6.83 -14.36 2.51
N LEU A 24 6.26 -14.35 1.31
CA LEU A 24 6.70 -15.14 0.16
C LEU A 24 7.61 -14.28 -0.71
N LEU A 25 8.70 -13.83 -0.10
CA LEU A 25 9.76 -13.04 -0.74
C LEU A 25 11.11 -13.66 -0.38
N GLN A 26 12.02 -13.66 -1.35
CA GLN A 26 13.42 -14.06 -1.07
C GLN A 26 14.24 -12.85 -0.58
N PRO A 27 15.19 -13.04 0.35
CA PRO A 27 16.13 -11.98 0.69
C PRO A 27 17.03 -11.71 -0.52
N VAL A 28 17.28 -10.43 -0.81
CA VAL A 28 18.24 -10.01 -1.83
C VAL A 28 19.25 -9.05 -1.25
N ASP A 29 20.49 -9.18 -1.71
CA ASP A 29 21.54 -8.20 -1.52
C ASP A 29 21.73 -7.42 -2.83
N ILE A 30 21.59 -6.10 -2.77
CA ILE A 30 21.65 -5.23 -3.94
C ILE A 30 22.31 -3.90 -3.56
N GLU A 31 23.19 -3.43 -4.43
CA GLU A 31 23.84 -2.13 -4.25
C GLU A 31 22.82 -0.98 -4.29
N VAL A 32 23.01 -0.06 -3.35
CA VAL A 32 22.17 1.11 -3.19
C VAL A 32 22.42 2.08 -4.35
N THR A 33 21.34 2.55 -4.97
CA THR A 33 21.36 3.58 -6.03
C THR A 33 20.84 4.91 -5.47
N ASP A 34 21.59 5.98 -5.74
CA ASP A 34 21.19 7.34 -5.41
C ASP A 34 19.82 7.72 -6.02
N VAL A 35 19.08 8.62 -5.37
CA VAL A 35 17.71 8.97 -5.78
C VAL A 35 17.68 9.69 -7.14
N GLU A 36 18.62 10.60 -7.41
CA GLU A 36 18.66 11.35 -8.67
C GLU A 36 19.02 10.43 -9.83
N GLU A 37 20.06 9.60 -9.67
CA GLU A 37 20.47 8.63 -10.69
C GLU A 37 19.37 7.59 -10.94
N LYS A 38 18.71 7.11 -9.88
CA LYS A 38 17.56 6.22 -10.00
C LYS A 38 16.42 6.88 -10.79
N GLU A 39 16.12 8.16 -10.55
CA GLU A 39 15.08 8.87 -11.32
C GLU A 39 15.47 9.01 -12.79
N ARG A 40 16.73 9.40 -13.09
CA ARG A 40 17.25 9.48 -14.46
C ARG A 40 17.12 8.14 -15.19
N LEU A 41 17.53 7.04 -14.55
CA LEU A 41 17.47 5.68 -15.11
C LEU A 41 16.03 5.23 -15.38
N ILE A 42 15.08 5.57 -14.50
CA ILE A 42 13.66 5.25 -14.68
C ILE A 42 13.07 6.06 -15.84
N GLN A 43 13.33 7.36 -15.91
CA GLN A 43 12.76 8.22 -16.94
C GLN A 43 13.33 7.93 -18.34
N THR A 44 14.62 7.57 -18.42
CA THR A 44 15.29 7.16 -19.66
C THR A 44 15.04 5.70 -20.06
N ARG A 45 14.24 4.95 -19.27
CA ARG A 45 13.95 3.51 -19.45
C ARG A 45 15.20 2.61 -19.49
N GLN A 46 16.33 3.08 -18.95
CA GLN A 46 17.58 2.29 -18.85
C GLN A 46 17.48 1.19 -17.79
N LYS A 47 16.76 1.45 -16.69
CA LYS A 47 16.44 0.45 -15.66
C LYS A 47 15.01 0.61 -15.18
N HIS A 48 14.42 -0.50 -14.72
CA HIS A 48 13.15 -0.47 -14.05
C HIS A 48 13.32 -0.15 -12.56
N TYR A 49 12.34 0.53 -11.96
CA TYR A 49 12.45 0.96 -10.55
C TYR A 49 12.60 -0.24 -9.59
N SER A 50 12.10 -1.42 -9.95
CA SER A 50 12.21 -2.66 -9.15
C SER A 50 13.60 -3.28 -9.16
N GLU A 51 14.53 -2.79 -9.98
CA GLU A 51 15.91 -3.31 -10.13
C GLU A 51 16.92 -2.45 -9.38
N MET A 52 16.44 -1.48 -8.62
CA MET A 52 17.24 -0.51 -7.88
C MET A 52 16.58 -0.28 -6.53
N ILE A 53 17.37 0.04 -5.52
CA ILE A 53 16.87 0.45 -4.20
C ILE A 53 17.70 1.60 -3.68
N SER A 54 17.06 2.53 -2.98
CA SER A 54 17.77 3.54 -2.18
C SER A 54 17.69 3.10 -0.73
N GLN A 55 18.78 3.17 0.03
CA GLN A 55 18.79 2.77 1.43
C GLN A 55 17.78 3.59 2.22
N GLU A 56 16.98 2.93 3.05
CA GLU A 56 16.06 3.60 3.96
C GLU A 56 16.84 4.01 5.22
N SER A 57 16.86 5.32 5.51
CA SER A 57 17.50 5.87 6.70
C SER A 57 16.60 5.76 7.93
N ALA A 58 17.20 5.79 9.12
CA ALA A 58 16.48 5.89 10.38
C ALA A 58 15.49 7.07 10.39
N PRO A 59 14.27 6.90 10.93
CA PRO A 59 13.33 7.99 11.06
C PRO A 59 13.87 9.06 12.00
N THR A 60 13.82 10.32 11.59
CA THR A 60 14.19 11.46 12.44
C THR A 60 13.19 11.65 13.57
N GLU A 61 13.57 12.38 14.62
CA GLU A 61 12.65 12.72 15.72
C GLU A 61 11.39 13.46 15.23
N VAL A 62 11.52 14.28 14.19
CA VAL A 62 10.35 14.93 13.57
C VAL A 62 9.44 13.92 12.88
N HIS A 63 9.97 12.94 12.15
CA HIS A 63 9.16 11.86 11.55
C HIS A 63 8.47 11.01 12.61
N LYS A 64 9.17 10.67 13.70
CA LYS A 64 8.57 9.94 14.84
C LYS A 64 7.46 10.76 15.50
N GLY A 65 7.66 12.05 15.71
CA GLY A 65 6.63 12.94 16.25
C GLY A 65 5.40 13.08 15.34
N LEU A 66 5.60 13.11 14.02
CA LEU A 66 4.51 13.09 13.03
C LEU A 66 3.75 11.77 13.05
N TYR A 67 4.47 10.64 13.16
CA TYR A 67 3.85 9.32 13.33
C TYR A 67 2.99 9.25 14.60
N GLN A 68 3.52 9.69 15.75
CA GLN A 68 2.76 9.72 17.00
C GLN A 68 1.50 10.58 16.91
N ARG A 69 1.56 11.73 16.22
CA ARG A 69 0.37 12.56 15.98
C ARG A 69 -0.66 11.84 15.10
N ALA A 70 -0.23 11.19 14.03
CA ALA A 70 -1.13 10.42 13.17
C ALA A 70 -1.75 9.23 13.92
N MET A 71 -0.99 8.55 14.79
CA MET A 71 -1.52 7.50 15.67
C MET A 71 -2.59 8.05 16.62
N ALA A 72 -2.33 9.20 17.26
CA ALA A 72 -3.30 9.83 18.17
C ALA A 72 -4.58 10.29 17.45
N GLN A 73 -4.47 10.72 16.19
CA GLN A 73 -5.60 11.23 15.41
C GLN A 73 -6.42 10.11 14.74
N ASN A 74 -5.76 9.08 14.23
CA ASN A 74 -6.35 8.15 13.27
C ASN A 74 -6.39 6.68 13.73
N SER A 75 -5.87 6.33 14.91
CA SER A 75 -5.89 4.93 15.40
C SER A 75 -7.31 4.37 15.55
N VAL A 76 -8.21 5.10 16.21
CA VAL A 76 -9.63 4.72 16.36
C VAL A 76 -10.33 4.59 15.01
N ARG A 77 -10.03 5.50 14.07
CA ARG A 77 -10.54 5.43 12.69
C ARG A 77 -10.07 4.15 12.01
N MET A 78 -8.77 3.90 12.03
CA MET A 78 -8.17 2.72 11.41
C MET A 78 -8.72 1.43 12.01
N ALA A 79 -8.87 1.37 13.34
CA ALA A 79 -9.47 0.24 14.04
C ALA A 79 -10.91 -0.03 13.58
N ARG A 80 -11.72 1.03 13.44
CA ARG A 80 -13.10 0.92 12.92
C ARG A 80 -13.13 0.45 11.48
N ASP A 81 -12.24 0.98 10.64
CA ASP A 81 -12.12 0.61 9.24
C ASP A 81 -11.68 -0.85 9.07
N VAL A 82 -10.75 -1.34 9.91
CA VAL A 82 -10.37 -2.77 9.96
C VAL A 82 -11.57 -3.63 10.35
N GLN A 83 -12.28 -3.26 11.42
CA GLN A 83 -13.44 -4.04 11.88
C GLN A 83 -14.56 -4.08 10.83
N SER A 84 -14.86 -2.95 10.19
CA SER A 84 -15.91 -2.86 9.18
C SER A 84 -15.59 -3.73 7.95
N LEU A 85 -14.33 -3.75 7.53
CA LEU A 85 -13.80 -4.61 6.47
C LEU A 85 -13.82 -6.09 6.85
N ALA A 86 -13.38 -6.44 8.06
CA ALA A 86 -13.39 -7.83 8.54
C ALA A 86 -14.81 -8.41 8.56
N LEU A 87 -15.79 -7.65 9.05
CA LEU A 87 -17.21 -8.03 9.01
C LEU A 87 -17.73 -8.18 7.57
N ALA A 88 -17.22 -7.39 6.62
CA ALA A 88 -17.64 -7.45 5.23
C ALA A 88 -17.08 -8.69 4.54
N LEU A 89 -15.81 -9.01 4.83
CA LEU A 89 -15.15 -10.22 4.37
C LEU A 89 -15.80 -11.49 4.92
N ASP A 90 -16.14 -11.49 6.21
CA ASP A 90 -16.88 -12.58 6.86
C ASP A 90 -18.19 -12.91 6.13
N ARG A 91 -18.97 -11.88 5.75
CA ARG A 91 -20.22 -12.07 4.99
C ARG A 91 -20.04 -12.40 3.52
N ALA A 92 -18.96 -11.92 2.89
CA ALA A 92 -18.77 -12.04 1.44
C ALA A 92 -17.98 -13.30 1.04
N CYS A 93 -17.26 -13.94 1.97
CA CYS A 93 -16.40 -15.08 1.69
C CYS A 93 -16.96 -16.37 2.31
N ASP A 94 -17.72 -17.13 1.53
CA ASP A 94 -18.35 -18.39 1.94
C ASP A 94 -17.39 -19.60 1.98
N GLY A 95 -16.13 -19.38 1.61
CA GLY A 95 -15.10 -20.41 1.58
C GLY A 95 -14.75 -21.01 2.95
N PRO A 96 -14.12 -22.19 2.99
CA PRO A 96 -13.70 -22.83 4.23
C PRO A 96 -12.60 -22.05 4.95
N SER A 97 -11.79 -21.30 4.21
CA SER A 97 -10.77 -20.40 4.73
C SER A 97 -10.75 -19.07 3.96
N ILE A 98 -10.07 -18.06 4.50
CA ILE A 98 -9.79 -16.79 3.84
C ILE A 98 -8.26 -16.62 3.77
N ALA A 99 -7.72 -16.61 2.55
CA ALA A 99 -6.30 -16.36 2.30
C ALA A 99 -6.10 -14.88 1.93
N LEU A 100 -5.67 -14.08 2.90
CA LEU A 100 -5.29 -12.68 2.69
C LEU A 100 -3.93 -12.64 2.00
N VAL A 101 -3.85 -11.98 0.85
CA VAL A 101 -2.64 -11.82 0.04
C VAL A 101 -2.30 -10.33 -0.04
N SER A 102 -1.43 -9.88 0.86
CA SER A 102 -1.03 -8.48 0.97
C SER A 102 0.11 -8.13 0.03
N PHE A 103 -0.02 -7.01 -0.67
CA PHE A 103 1.06 -6.48 -1.49
C PHE A 103 2.09 -5.73 -0.64
N VAL A 104 3.33 -6.18 -0.74
CA VAL A 104 4.44 -5.61 0.03
C VAL A 104 4.78 -4.21 -0.51
N ARG A 105 4.75 -3.15 0.32
CA ARG A 105 4.62 -3.16 1.80
C ARG A 105 3.28 -2.70 2.33
N ALA A 106 2.59 -1.82 1.62
CA ALA A 106 1.50 -1.03 2.18
C ALA A 106 0.30 -1.89 2.60
N GLY A 107 0.10 -3.07 2.01
CA GLY A 107 -0.95 -4.01 2.41
C GLY A 107 -0.67 -4.75 3.72
N LEU A 108 0.58 -4.91 4.14
CA LEU A 108 0.92 -5.80 5.26
C LEU A 108 0.29 -5.41 6.59
N PRO A 109 0.34 -4.13 7.03
CA PRO A 109 -0.25 -3.76 8.30
C PRO A 109 -1.77 -4.01 8.30
N LEU A 110 -2.45 -3.72 7.20
CA LEU A 110 -3.88 -3.99 7.04
C LEU A 110 -4.15 -5.51 7.04
N GLY A 111 -3.38 -6.29 6.30
CA GLY A 111 -3.55 -7.74 6.24
C GLY A 111 -3.37 -8.44 7.59
N VAL A 112 -2.40 -8.00 8.39
CA VAL A 112 -2.23 -8.50 9.77
C VAL A 112 -3.44 -8.17 10.64
N LEU A 113 -3.89 -6.92 10.61
CA LEU A 113 -5.05 -6.47 11.39
C LEU A 113 -6.35 -7.18 10.96
N LEU A 114 -6.57 -7.35 9.66
CA LEU A 114 -7.70 -8.11 9.13
C LEU A 114 -7.63 -9.58 9.53
N ARG A 115 -6.45 -10.20 9.50
CA ARG A 115 -6.28 -11.60 9.93
C ARG A 115 -6.70 -11.76 11.39
N ARG A 116 -6.19 -10.92 12.30
CA ARG A 116 -6.54 -10.96 13.73
C ARG A 116 -8.04 -10.75 13.92
N ALA A 117 -8.63 -9.75 13.25
CA ALA A 117 -10.07 -9.49 13.33
C ALA A 117 -10.93 -10.64 12.80
N LEU A 118 -10.51 -11.34 11.74
CA LEU A 118 -11.21 -12.51 11.20
C LEU A 118 -11.12 -13.73 12.13
N LEU A 119 -9.96 -13.94 12.78
CA LEU A 119 -9.81 -15.00 13.78
C LEU A 119 -10.75 -14.79 14.98
N ASP A 120 -10.92 -13.54 15.43
CA ASP A 120 -11.88 -13.19 16.49
C ASP A 120 -13.34 -13.47 16.09
N LEU A 121 -13.65 -13.38 14.79
CA LEU A 121 -14.94 -13.79 14.22
C LEU A 121 -15.07 -15.31 14.05
N GLY A 122 -14.06 -16.08 14.43
CA GLY A 122 -14.04 -17.54 14.33
C GLY A 122 -13.75 -18.06 12.91
N ARG A 123 -13.22 -17.23 12.01
CA ARG A 123 -12.86 -17.62 10.65
C ARG A 123 -11.46 -18.22 10.59
N ASP A 124 -11.27 -19.21 9.72
CA ASP A 124 -9.95 -19.73 9.38
C ASP A 124 -9.23 -18.77 8.41
N ALA A 125 -8.38 -17.91 8.95
CA ALA A 125 -7.72 -16.83 8.22
C ALA A 125 -6.20 -17.01 8.14
N HIS A 126 -5.67 -17.02 6.92
CA HIS A 126 -4.26 -17.07 6.61
C HIS A 126 -3.80 -15.78 5.94
N HIS A 127 -2.53 -15.42 6.10
CA HIS A 127 -2.01 -14.18 5.54
C HIS A 127 -0.61 -14.34 4.96
N TYR A 128 -0.46 -13.87 3.73
CA TYR A 128 0.77 -13.94 2.95
C TYR A 128 1.15 -12.55 2.44
N GLY A 129 2.43 -12.19 2.61
CA GLY A 129 3.00 -11.00 2.01
C GLY A 129 3.66 -11.36 0.67
N ILE A 130 3.13 -10.88 -0.45
CA ILE A 130 3.69 -11.17 -1.78
C ILE A 130 4.07 -9.90 -2.54
N SER A 131 4.90 -10.08 -3.57
CA SER A 131 5.29 -8.99 -4.45
C SER A 131 4.27 -8.69 -5.54
N ILE A 132 4.10 -7.40 -5.83
CA ILE A 132 3.59 -6.91 -7.10
C ILE A 132 4.49 -5.78 -7.58
N VAL A 133 4.81 -5.79 -8.87
CA VAL A 133 5.64 -4.78 -9.51
C VAL A 133 4.85 -4.20 -10.68
N ARG A 134 4.63 -2.89 -10.66
CA ARG A 134 3.94 -2.20 -11.75
C ARG A 134 4.68 -2.44 -13.07
N ASP A 135 3.93 -2.72 -14.12
CA ASP A 135 4.42 -3.05 -15.47
C ASP A 135 5.19 -4.39 -15.56
N ARG A 136 5.27 -5.18 -14.48
CA ARG A 136 5.89 -6.53 -14.47
C ARG A 136 5.01 -7.63 -13.85
N GLY A 137 4.01 -7.27 -13.07
CA GLY A 137 3.01 -8.17 -12.52
C GLY A 137 3.25 -8.66 -11.10
N ILE A 138 2.37 -9.56 -10.69
CA ILE A 138 2.42 -10.30 -9.42
C ILE A 138 3.50 -11.38 -9.48
N ASP A 139 4.14 -11.67 -8.36
CA ASP A 139 4.96 -12.88 -8.23
C ASP A 139 4.08 -14.14 -8.34
N MET A 140 4.09 -14.74 -9.53
CA MET A 140 3.27 -15.92 -9.83
C MET A 140 3.74 -17.18 -9.11
N ILE A 141 5.00 -17.26 -8.69
CA ILE A 141 5.49 -18.40 -7.90
C ILE A 141 4.87 -18.34 -6.50
N ALA A 142 4.89 -17.15 -5.89
CA ALA A 142 4.24 -16.93 -4.60
C ALA A 142 2.72 -17.15 -4.69
N LEU A 143 2.07 -16.56 -5.70
CA LEU A 143 0.62 -16.68 -5.87
C LEU A 143 0.18 -18.13 -6.10
N GLU A 144 0.88 -18.88 -6.95
CA GLU A 144 0.53 -20.28 -7.23
C GLU A 144 0.69 -21.16 -5.98
N ALA A 145 1.70 -20.90 -5.13
CA ALA A 145 1.84 -21.60 -3.86
C ALA A 145 0.65 -21.34 -2.91
N VAL A 146 0.14 -20.10 -2.88
CA VAL A 146 -1.07 -19.76 -2.10
C VAL A 146 -2.31 -20.45 -2.71
N VAL A 147 -2.45 -20.46 -4.04
CA VAL A 147 -3.56 -21.15 -4.73
C VAL A 147 -3.53 -22.65 -4.45
N GLN A 148 -2.37 -23.29 -4.44
CA GLN A 148 -2.23 -24.71 -4.11
C GLN A 148 -2.60 -25.02 -2.66
N ALA A 149 -2.34 -24.08 -1.74
CA ALA A 149 -2.65 -24.25 -0.33
C ALA A 149 -4.13 -24.00 0.00
N HIS A 150 -4.74 -23.00 -0.63
CA HIS A 150 -6.06 -22.47 -0.22
C HIS A 150 -7.13 -22.49 -1.30
N GLY A 151 -6.80 -22.67 -2.57
CA GLY A 151 -7.71 -22.43 -3.69
C GLY A 151 -7.81 -20.95 -4.05
N ALA A 152 -7.96 -20.65 -5.34
CA ALA A 152 -8.00 -19.26 -5.84
C ALA A 152 -9.27 -18.53 -5.39
N GLU A 153 -10.38 -19.26 -5.26
CA GLU A 153 -11.68 -18.80 -4.79
C GLU A 153 -11.69 -18.31 -3.34
N ASN A 154 -10.63 -18.60 -2.57
CA ASN A 154 -10.46 -18.17 -1.18
C ASN A 154 -9.47 -17.00 -1.03
N ILE A 155 -8.86 -16.53 -2.13
CA ILE A 155 -7.88 -15.44 -2.10
C ILE A 155 -8.54 -14.06 -2.12
N VAL A 156 -8.14 -13.22 -1.15
CA VAL A 156 -8.48 -11.80 -1.08
C VAL A 156 -7.18 -11.00 -1.12
N PHE A 157 -7.04 -10.11 -2.11
CA PHE A 157 -5.87 -9.24 -2.21
C PHE A 157 -6.02 -8.05 -1.28
N VAL A 158 -4.92 -7.62 -0.66
CA VAL A 158 -4.91 -6.53 0.33
C VAL A 158 -3.85 -5.49 0.00
N ASP A 159 -4.21 -4.22 0.02
CA ASP A 159 -3.28 -3.09 -0.04
C ASP A 159 -3.72 -1.97 0.92
N GLY A 160 -2.85 -0.99 1.20
CA GLY A 160 -3.18 0.09 2.14
C GLY A 160 -4.20 1.08 1.56
N TRP A 161 -4.00 1.52 0.32
CA TRP A 161 -4.85 2.49 -0.38
C TRP A 161 -4.74 2.35 -1.90
N THR A 162 -5.66 2.95 -2.64
CA THR A 162 -5.51 3.15 -4.09
C THR A 162 -5.85 4.58 -4.50
N GLY A 163 -4.84 5.32 -4.96
CA GLY A 163 -5.01 6.70 -5.41
C GLY A 163 -5.54 6.81 -6.84
N LYS A 164 -5.09 5.96 -7.78
CA LYS A 164 -5.53 6.00 -9.20
C LYS A 164 -5.68 4.63 -9.85
N GLY A 165 -5.78 3.57 -9.05
CA GLY A 165 -5.93 2.20 -9.54
C GLY A 165 -4.67 1.58 -10.16
N ALA A 166 -3.47 2.03 -9.78
CA ALA A 166 -2.23 1.48 -10.32
C ALA A 166 -2.07 -0.01 -9.96
N ILE A 167 -2.31 -0.36 -8.69
CA ILE A 167 -2.23 -1.73 -8.19
C ILE A 167 -3.41 -2.57 -8.67
N SER A 168 -4.65 -2.09 -8.54
CA SER A 168 -5.83 -2.82 -9.04
C SER A 168 -5.71 -3.15 -10.54
N GLY A 169 -5.24 -2.20 -11.36
CA GLY A 169 -4.98 -2.43 -12.78
C GLY A 169 -3.83 -3.42 -13.03
N GLU A 170 -2.80 -3.45 -12.18
CA GLU A 170 -1.71 -4.43 -12.28
C GLU A 170 -2.17 -5.84 -11.93
N ILE A 171 -3.04 -5.99 -10.93
CA ILE A 171 -3.65 -7.29 -10.59
C ILE A 171 -4.47 -7.79 -11.78
N GLN A 172 -5.36 -6.94 -12.33
CA GLN A 172 -6.17 -7.30 -13.50
C GLN A 172 -5.32 -7.71 -14.70
N ARG A 173 -4.21 -7.02 -14.95
CA ARG A 173 -3.26 -7.39 -16.01
C ARG A 173 -2.57 -8.73 -15.73
N SER A 174 -2.11 -8.93 -14.50
CA SER A 174 -1.37 -10.14 -14.09
C SER A 174 -2.24 -11.40 -14.16
N LEU A 175 -3.52 -11.28 -13.81
CA LEU A 175 -4.49 -12.40 -13.78
C LEU A 175 -5.29 -12.54 -15.08
N LYS A 176 -4.99 -11.73 -16.10
CA LYS A 176 -5.77 -11.72 -17.35
C LYS A 176 -5.73 -13.10 -18.01
N GLY A 177 -6.91 -13.71 -18.16
CA GLY A 177 -7.07 -15.03 -18.77
C GLY A 177 -6.97 -16.21 -17.81
N ASP A 178 -6.66 -15.96 -16.54
CA ASP A 178 -6.74 -17.00 -15.50
C ASP A 178 -8.18 -17.11 -14.98
N THR A 179 -8.91 -18.12 -15.46
CA THR A 179 -10.32 -18.34 -15.14
C THR A 179 -10.57 -18.77 -13.69
N ARG A 180 -9.51 -19.02 -12.90
CA ARG A 180 -9.63 -19.32 -11.47
C ARG A 180 -9.99 -18.07 -10.65
N PHE A 181 -9.71 -16.87 -11.18
CA PHE A 181 -10.00 -15.59 -10.55
C PHE A 181 -11.19 -14.88 -11.22
N PRO A 182 -11.96 -14.07 -10.48
CA PRO A 182 -13.00 -13.23 -11.08
C PRO A 182 -12.39 -12.14 -11.97
N GLU A 183 -13.15 -11.67 -12.96
CA GLU A 183 -12.73 -10.57 -13.85
C GLU A 183 -12.39 -9.28 -13.09
N GLN A 184 -13.08 -9.04 -11.97
CA GLN A 184 -12.71 -8.03 -10.99
C GLN A 184 -12.10 -8.72 -9.75
N PRO A 185 -10.76 -8.75 -9.63
CA PRO A 185 -10.09 -9.32 -8.46
C PRO A 185 -10.52 -8.65 -7.17
N ARG A 186 -10.67 -9.45 -6.10
CA ARG A 186 -11.09 -8.99 -4.76
C ARG A 186 -9.97 -8.23 -4.04
N LEU A 187 -9.70 -7.00 -4.47
CA LEU A 187 -8.78 -6.08 -3.78
C LEU A 187 -9.51 -5.33 -2.66
N VAL A 188 -8.97 -5.41 -1.45
CA VAL A 188 -9.42 -4.73 -0.24
C VAL A 188 -8.41 -3.64 0.16
N VAL A 189 -8.90 -2.46 0.49
CA VAL A 189 -8.07 -1.32 0.96
C VAL A 189 -8.73 -0.53 2.08
N LEU A 190 -7.97 0.29 2.81
CA LEU A 190 -8.55 1.26 3.75
C LEU A 190 -9.15 2.46 3.02
N ALA A 191 -8.43 2.99 2.01
CA ALA A 191 -8.82 4.20 1.29
C ALA A 191 -8.84 3.99 -0.24
N ASP A 192 -9.99 4.27 -0.86
CA ASP A 192 -10.19 4.20 -2.31
C ASP A 192 -10.87 5.47 -2.87
N PRO A 193 -10.17 6.61 -2.89
CA PRO A 193 -10.67 7.85 -3.48
C PRO A 193 -10.97 7.76 -4.98
N CYS A 194 -10.55 6.68 -5.66
CA CYS A 194 -10.72 6.51 -7.10
C CYS A 194 -11.73 5.42 -7.50
N GLY A 195 -12.39 4.74 -6.56
CA GLY A 195 -13.39 3.71 -6.83
C GLY A 195 -12.84 2.51 -7.62
N ARG A 196 -11.59 2.09 -7.38
CA ARG A 196 -10.93 1.01 -8.13
C ARG A 196 -10.79 -0.30 -7.35
N ALA A 197 -10.98 -0.29 -6.04
CA ALA A 197 -10.97 -1.50 -5.22
C ALA A 197 -12.30 -2.26 -5.35
N TRP A 198 -12.28 -3.55 -5.00
CA TRP A 198 -13.52 -4.33 -4.86
C TRP A 198 -14.25 -3.92 -3.58
N LEU A 199 -13.51 -3.78 -2.49
CA LEU A 199 -14.01 -3.35 -1.18
C LEU A 199 -13.05 -2.34 -0.57
N ALA A 200 -13.59 -1.28 0.03
CA ALA A 200 -12.82 -0.30 0.77
C ALA A 200 -13.57 0.16 2.02
N ALA A 201 -12.85 0.56 3.05
CA ALA A 201 -13.49 1.13 4.24
C ALA A 201 -14.02 2.55 3.98
N SER A 202 -13.31 3.33 3.17
CA SER A 202 -13.65 4.72 2.87
C SER A 202 -13.18 5.15 1.47
N ALA A 203 -13.86 6.15 0.91
CA ALA A 203 -13.42 6.89 -0.28
C ALA A 203 -12.60 8.15 0.08
N GLU A 204 -12.47 8.47 1.36
CA GLU A 204 -11.66 9.62 1.78
C GLU A 204 -10.17 9.33 1.59
N ASP A 205 -9.44 10.32 1.08
CA ASP A 205 -7.99 10.35 1.11
C ASP A 205 -7.55 10.82 2.50
N TRP A 206 -6.95 9.96 3.34
CA TRP A 206 -6.57 10.29 4.73
C TRP A 206 -5.19 9.72 5.09
N VAL A 207 -4.55 10.24 6.14
CA VAL A 207 -3.22 9.75 6.56
C VAL A 207 -3.33 8.43 7.33
N ILE A 208 -2.99 7.35 6.63
CA ILE A 208 -2.81 6.03 7.23
C ILE A 208 -1.48 6.01 8.02
N PRO A 209 -1.47 5.81 9.35
CA PRO A 209 -0.26 5.98 10.16
C PRO A 209 0.88 5.03 9.76
N SER A 210 0.56 3.81 9.33
CA SER A 210 1.56 2.85 8.83
C SER A 210 2.26 3.30 7.53
N GLY A 211 1.72 4.30 6.84
CA GLY A 211 2.35 4.93 5.67
C GLY A 211 3.51 5.88 6.01
N ILE A 212 3.70 6.25 7.29
CA ILE A 212 4.60 7.34 7.70
C ILE A 212 6.05 6.88 7.86
N LEU A 213 6.28 5.78 8.58
CA LEU A 213 7.63 5.35 8.97
C LEU A 213 8.26 4.33 8.01
N GLY A 214 7.53 3.92 6.97
CA GLY A 214 8.04 2.97 6.00
C GLY A 214 8.42 1.63 6.64
N ALA A 215 9.68 1.22 6.50
CA ALA A 215 10.14 -0.11 6.95
C ALA A 215 9.89 -0.39 8.42
N THR A 216 10.11 0.62 9.27
CA THR A 216 10.10 0.47 10.72
C THR A 216 8.70 0.40 11.33
N VAL A 217 7.65 0.42 10.49
CA VAL A 217 6.26 0.13 10.89
C VAL A 217 5.65 -0.95 10.00
N SER A 218 6.43 -1.52 9.08
CA SER A 218 5.94 -2.49 8.09
C SER A 218 6.84 -3.73 7.93
N GLY A 219 7.43 -4.19 9.03
CA GLY A 219 8.09 -5.50 9.08
C GLY A 219 9.56 -5.50 8.71
N LEU A 220 10.24 -4.36 8.70
CA LEU A 220 11.67 -4.20 8.39
C LEU A 220 12.12 -4.76 7.02
N VAL A 221 11.18 -4.97 6.10
CA VAL A 221 11.51 -5.33 4.71
C VAL A 221 11.44 -4.12 3.80
N SER A 222 12.09 -4.16 2.65
CA SER A 222 11.97 -3.16 1.61
C SER A 222 10.67 -3.31 0.80
N ARG A 223 10.45 -2.38 -0.14
CA ARG A 223 9.53 -2.63 -1.26
C ARG A 223 9.99 -3.82 -2.09
N SER A 224 9.09 -4.35 -2.92
CA SER A 224 9.36 -5.39 -3.90
C SER A 224 10.56 -5.07 -4.82
N ILE A 225 11.43 -6.06 -4.99
CA ILE A 225 12.58 -6.06 -5.89
C ILE A 225 12.40 -7.18 -6.91
N TRP A 226 12.67 -6.87 -8.18
CA TRP A 226 12.57 -7.88 -9.24
C TRP A 226 13.79 -8.82 -9.19
N PRO A 227 13.58 -10.14 -9.27
CA PRO A 227 14.68 -11.08 -9.12
C PRO A 227 15.51 -11.16 -10.41
N ALA A 228 16.79 -10.79 -10.33
CA ALA A 228 17.71 -10.90 -11.47
C ALA A 228 17.92 -12.35 -11.93
N ASN A 229 17.88 -13.31 -10.98
CA ASN A 229 18.18 -14.72 -11.21
C ASN A 229 16.92 -15.60 -11.27
N GLY A 230 15.73 -15.01 -11.36
CA GLY A 230 14.45 -15.72 -11.26
C GLY A 230 14.09 -16.17 -9.83
N GLY A 231 13.08 -17.03 -9.72
CA GLY A 231 12.52 -17.42 -8.42
C GLY A 231 11.54 -16.37 -7.87
N LEU A 232 11.29 -16.44 -6.56
CA LEU A 232 10.46 -15.45 -5.87
C LEU A 232 10.99 -14.03 -6.10
N HIS A 233 10.11 -13.05 -6.11
CA HIS A 233 10.52 -11.66 -6.04
C HIS A 233 11.21 -11.38 -4.70
N GLY A 234 12.10 -10.39 -4.72
CA GLY A 234 13.01 -10.11 -3.62
C GLY A 234 12.56 -8.99 -2.70
N CYS A 235 13.16 -8.94 -1.52
CA CYS A 235 13.25 -7.75 -0.69
C CYS A 235 14.60 -7.68 0.05
N VAL A 236 15.02 -6.46 0.41
CA VAL A 236 16.11 -6.24 1.36
C VAL A 236 15.51 -6.26 2.77
N VAL A 237 16.18 -6.94 3.70
CA VAL A 237 15.87 -6.88 5.13
C VAL A 237 16.72 -5.77 5.76
N TYR A 238 16.08 -4.87 6.51
CA TYR A 238 16.72 -3.68 7.08
C TYR A 238 17.06 -3.89 8.56
N ASP A 239 17.99 -4.81 8.83
CA ASP A 239 18.47 -5.10 10.19
C ASP A 239 19.05 -3.84 10.88
N HIS A 240 19.64 -2.93 10.10
CA HIS A 240 20.20 -1.67 10.61
C HIS A 240 19.15 -0.70 11.18
N LEU A 241 17.86 -0.96 10.97
CA LEU A 241 16.75 -0.13 11.49
C LEU A 241 16.02 -0.77 12.67
N HIS A 242 16.51 -1.91 13.20
CA HIS A 242 15.85 -2.65 14.27
C HIS A 242 15.55 -1.80 15.52
N GLU A 243 16.46 -0.90 15.91
CA GLU A 243 16.27 0.00 17.07
C GLU A 243 15.14 1.04 16.90
N HIS A 244 14.58 1.15 15.70
CA HIS A 244 13.50 2.07 15.38
C HIS A 244 12.19 1.36 15.03
N ASP A 245 12.18 0.03 15.12
CA ASP A 245 11.05 -0.78 14.72
C ASP A 245 9.90 -0.70 15.72
N VAL A 246 8.76 -0.21 15.24
CA VAL A 246 7.49 -0.10 15.95
C VAL A 246 6.42 -0.97 15.30
N THR A 247 6.80 -1.92 14.41
CA THR A 247 5.85 -2.77 13.67
C THR A 247 4.87 -3.50 14.60
N ARG A 248 5.36 -4.14 15.66
CA ARG A 248 4.51 -4.86 16.62
C ARG A 248 3.67 -3.93 17.47
N GLU A 249 4.29 -2.88 18.01
CA GLU A 249 3.62 -1.85 18.81
C GLU A 249 2.46 -1.21 18.05
N PHE A 250 2.67 -0.89 16.76
CA PHE A 250 1.64 -0.36 15.88
C PHE A 250 0.45 -1.32 15.78
N ILE A 251 0.69 -2.60 15.49
CA ILE A 251 -0.37 -3.60 15.35
C ILE A 251 -1.13 -3.75 16.67
N ASP A 252 -0.40 -3.88 17.79
CA ASP A 252 -1.02 -4.09 19.10
C ASP A 252 -1.83 -2.87 19.56
N GLN A 253 -1.39 -1.65 19.23
CA GLN A 253 -2.15 -0.44 19.54
C GLN A 253 -3.46 -0.35 18.74
N ILE A 254 -3.42 -0.58 17.41
CA ILE A 254 -4.65 -0.55 16.60
C ILE A 254 -5.60 -1.69 17.01
N GLU A 255 -5.06 -2.83 17.38
CA GLU A 255 -5.82 -3.97 17.86
C GLU A 255 -6.50 -3.69 19.21
N ALA A 256 -5.81 -3.04 20.14
CA ALA A 256 -6.41 -2.60 21.40
C ALA A 256 -7.56 -1.61 21.17
N GLU A 257 -7.39 -0.64 20.27
CA GLU A 257 -8.47 0.27 19.87
C GLU A 257 -9.64 -0.51 19.27
N ARG A 258 -9.38 -1.49 18.40
CA ARG A 258 -10.40 -2.31 17.73
C ARG A 258 -11.24 -3.11 18.72
N GLN A 259 -10.60 -3.75 19.69
CA GLN A 259 -11.27 -4.53 20.73
C GLN A 259 -12.11 -3.66 21.68
N ALA A 260 -11.76 -2.39 21.83
CA ALA A 260 -12.51 -1.42 22.62
C ALA A 260 -13.67 -0.76 21.86
N LEU A 261 -13.81 -1.01 20.55
CA LEU A 261 -14.87 -0.38 19.76
C LEU A 261 -16.27 -0.87 20.19
N PRO A 262 -17.29 0.00 20.13
CA PRO A 262 -18.67 -0.46 20.12
C PRO A 262 -18.98 -1.24 18.83
N ALA A 263 -20.22 -1.68 18.66
CA ALA A 263 -20.67 -2.31 17.42
C ALA A 263 -20.34 -1.41 16.20
N VAL A 264 -19.65 -2.00 15.22
CA VAL A 264 -19.24 -1.32 13.98
C VAL A 264 -20.13 -1.79 12.84
N GLU A 265 -20.62 -0.84 12.04
CA GLU A 265 -21.29 -1.16 10.79
C GLU A 265 -20.28 -1.70 9.78
N SER A 266 -20.67 -2.74 9.07
CA SER A 266 -19.77 -3.35 8.13
C SER A 266 -19.70 -2.60 6.80
N ALA A 267 -18.50 -2.56 6.21
CA ALA A 267 -18.29 -2.00 4.90
C ALA A 267 -19.10 -2.75 3.82
N ALA A 268 -19.35 -2.08 2.70
CA ALA A 268 -19.99 -2.65 1.53
C ALA A 268 -19.16 -2.34 0.28
N PRO A 269 -19.12 -3.25 -0.72
CA PRO A 269 -18.56 -2.93 -2.02
C PRO A 269 -19.23 -1.69 -2.63
N TRP A 270 -18.47 -0.90 -3.40
CA TRP A 270 -19.03 0.23 -4.13
C TRP A 270 -20.13 -0.24 -5.09
N THR A 271 -21.29 0.42 -5.03
CA THR A 271 -22.28 0.31 -6.10
C THR A 271 -21.70 0.82 -7.42
N GLU A 272 -22.27 0.39 -8.55
CA GLU A 272 -21.82 0.86 -9.87
C GLU A 272 -21.89 2.39 -9.99
N ALA A 273 -22.94 3.01 -9.45
CA ALA A 273 -23.09 4.47 -9.45
C ALA A 273 -21.98 5.18 -8.66
N GLN A 274 -21.71 4.75 -7.41
CA GLN A 274 -20.61 5.30 -6.60
C GLN A 274 -19.25 5.10 -7.27
N ARG A 275 -19.04 3.90 -7.84
CA ARG A 275 -17.80 3.56 -8.55
C ARG A 275 -17.56 4.52 -9.72
N ASN A 276 -18.58 4.76 -10.54
CA ASN A 276 -18.49 5.65 -11.69
C ASN A 276 -18.26 7.11 -11.27
N GLU A 277 -18.91 7.58 -10.20
CA GLU A 277 -18.72 8.92 -9.65
C GLU A 277 -17.29 9.13 -9.14
N LEU A 278 -16.77 8.21 -8.33
CA LEU A 278 -15.40 8.26 -7.80
C LEU A 278 -14.37 8.23 -8.94
N GLN A 279 -14.56 7.36 -9.93
CA GLN A 279 -13.66 7.27 -11.07
C GLN A 279 -13.67 8.54 -11.93
N ALA A 280 -14.84 9.11 -12.18
CA ALA A 280 -14.97 10.36 -12.94
C ALA A 280 -14.32 11.54 -12.20
N SER A 281 -14.56 11.64 -10.89
CA SER A 281 -13.97 12.68 -10.03
C SER A 281 -12.43 12.58 -9.99
N ALA A 282 -11.91 11.38 -9.76
CA ALA A 282 -10.48 11.09 -9.77
C ALA A 282 -9.81 11.41 -11.11
N LEU A 283 -10.42 11.01 -12.23
CA LEU A 283 -9.90 11.23 -13.57
C LEU A 283 -9.88 12.72 -13.93
N SER A 284 -10.96 13.45 -13.63
CA SER A 284 -11.08 14.89 -13.88
C SER A 284 -9.92 15.67 -13.26
N VAL A 285 -9.56 15.36 -12.00
CA VAL A 285 -8.43 16.01 -11.32
C VAL A 285 -7.10 15.67 -11.97
N ILE A 286 -6.89 14.40 -12.31
CA ILE A 286 -5.64 13.95 -12.94
C ILE A 286 -5.46 14.63 -14.31
N ASP A 287 -6.53 14.70 -15.11
CA ASP A 287 -6.50 15.32 -16.44
C ASP A 287 -6.33 16.84 -16.36
N ALA A 288 -6.98 17.51 -15.39
CA ALA A 288 -6.80 18.94 -15.16
C ALA A 288 -5.34 19.28 -14.79
N ILE A 289 -4.74 18.52 -13.87
CA ILE A 289 -3.33 18.67 -13.50
C ILE A 289 -2.43 18.33 -14.70
N ALA A 290 -2.72 17.28 -15.46
CA ALA A 290 -1.92 16.94 -16.61
C ALA A 290 -1.93 18.06 -17.67
N ALA A 291 -3.10 18.67 -17.91
CA ALA A 291 -3.25 19.79 -18.84
C ALA A 291 -2.54 21.06 -18.35
N GLN A 292 -2.73 21.44 -17.07
CA GLN A 292 -2.15 22.66 -16.50
C GLN A 292 -0.61 22.64 -16.52
N TRP A 293 0.01 21.48 -16.34
CA TRP A 293 1.47 21.31 -16.32
C TRP A 293 2.08 20.68 -17.58
N GLY A 294 1.30 20.52 -18.65
CA GLY A 294 1.79 19.93 -19.92
C GLY A 294 2.34 18.51 -19.75
N ILE A 295 1.78 17.72 -18.84
CA ILE A 295 2.26 16.37 -18.51
C ILE A 295 1.64 15.36 -19.49
N THR A 296 2.48 14.79 -20.36
CA THR A 296 2.05 13.70 -21.28
C THR A 296 2.11 12.32 -20.63
N ASN A 297 3.01 12.13 -19.66
CA ASN A 297 3.15 10.88 -18.92
C ASN A 297 2.46 10.96 -17.55
N LEU A 298 1.23 10.44 -17.46
CA LEU A 298 0.42 10.45 -16.24
C LEU A 298 1.07 9.72 -15.05
N ASN A 299 2.13 8.92 -15.26
CA ASN A 299 2.90 8.35 -14.14
C ASN A 299 3.61 9.40 -13.29
N ARG A 300 3.80 10.63 -13.82
CA ARG A 300 4.34 11.78 -13.09
C ARG A 300 3.34 12.40 -12.12
N VAL A 301 2.03 12.16 -12.30
CA VAL A 301 0.99 12.62 -11.37
C VAL A 301 0.78 11.57 -10.28
N LYS A 302 0.99 11.96 -9.03
CA LYS A 302 0.97 11.10 -7.83
C LYS A 302 -0.16 11.53 -6.90
N PRO A 303 -1.41 11.13 -7.19
CA PRO A 303 -2.57 11.58 -6.44
C PRO A 303 -2.79 10.76 -5.17
N GLY A 304 -3.29 11.42 -4.14
CA GLY A 304 -3.54 10.85 -2.82
C GLY A 304 -2.40 11.17 -1.86
N ILE A 305 -2.72 11.49 -0.62
CA ILE A 305 -1.77 11.97 0.38
C ILE A 305 -0.62 10.99 0.64
N ALA A 306 -0.92 9.68 0.66
CA ALA A 306 0.08 8.65 0.86
C ALA A 306 1.03 8.51 -0.33
N GLU A 307 0.54 8.60 -1.57
CA GLU A 307 1.38 8.53 -2.77
C GLU A 307 2.17 9.83 -2.99
N ALA A 308 1.57 10.99 -2.68
CA ALA A 308 2.22 12.29 -2.70
C ALA A 308 3.40 12.36 -1.70
N THR A 309 3.16 11.97 -0.45
CA THR A 309 4.20 11.89 0.60
C THR A 309 5.33 10.94 0.18
N ARG A 310 5.00 9.75 -0.35
CA ARG A 310 6.00 8.80 -0.85
C ARG A 310 6.78 9.34 -2.05
N ALA A 311 6.16 10.14 -2.90
CA ALA A 311 6.82 10.77 -4.04
C ALA A 311 7.90 11.75 -3.60
N VAL A 312 7.61 12.62 -2.62
CA VAL A 312 8.60 13.56 -2.07
C VAL A 312 9.78 12.82 -1.41
N LEU A 313 9.52 11.69 -0.74
CA LEU A 313 10.58 10.92 -0.07
C LEU A 313 11.51 10.13 -1.01
N ARG A 314 11.03 9.73 -2.19
CA ARG A 314 11.68 8.65 -2.97
C ARG A 314 11.94 8.97 -4.44
N ARG A 315 11.43 10.09 -4.92
CA ARG A 315 11.49 10.57 -6.31
C ARG A 315 11.99 12.02 -6.30
N VAL A 316 12.07 12.63 -7.48
CA VAL A 316 12.39 14.05 -7.63
C VAL A 316 11.10 14.84 -7.90
N PRO A 317 10.47 15.45 -6.88
CA PRO A 317 9.26 16.25 -7.07
C PRO A 317 9.55 17.57 -7.80
N ASP A 318 8.58 18.00 -8.60
CA ASP A 318 8.54 19.32 -9.24
C ASP A 318 7.69 20.28 -8.42
N GLN A 319 6.48 19.85 -8.10
CA GLN A 319 5.49 20.62 -7.36
C GLN A 319 4.63 19.70 -6.50
N VAL A 320 4.17 20.23 -5.36
CA VAL A 320 3.17 19.60 -4.52
C VAL A 320 1.93 20.46 -4.47
N LEU A 321 0.78 19.84 -4.67
CA LEU A 321 -0.53 20.46 -4.61
C LEU A 321 -1.25 19.92 -3.38
N VAL A 322 -1.78 20.81 -2.56
CA VAL A 322 -2.59 20.44 -1.38
C VAL A 322 -3.96 21.07 -1.45
N ARG A 323 -4.96 20.41 -0.86
CA ARG A 323 -6.32 20.95 -0.80
C ARG A 323 -6.37 22.13 0.15
N ASP A 324 -5.75 21.96 1.32
CA ASP A 324 -5.67 22.93 2.41
C ASP A 324 -4.34 22.70 3.14
N ARG A 325 -3.49 23.73 3.26
CA ARG A 325 -2.20 23.64 3.96
C ARG A 325 -2.33 23.47 5.47
N SER A 326 -3.46 23.88 6.04
CA SER A 326 -3.74 23.79 7.47
C SER A 326 -4.30 22.43 7.89
N ASP A 327 -4.64 21.58 6.92
CA ASP A 327 -5.15 20.24 7.16
C ASP A 327 -4.16 19.41 8.00
N PRO A 328 -4.58 18.88 9.18
CA PRO A 328 -3.71 18.07 10.03
C PRO A 328 -3.07 16.87 9.30
N ASP A 329 -3.78 16.31 8.34
CA ASP A 329 -3.31 15.16 7.56
C ASP A 329 -2.12 15.56 6.65
N VAL A 330 -2.09 16.77 6.08
CA VAL A 330 -1.00 17.15 5.14
C VAL A 330 0.31 17.54 5.84
N GLN A 331 0.35 17.64 7.17
CA GLN A 331 1.49 18.24 7.88
C GLN A 331 2.81 17.47 7.71
N LEU A 332 2.76 16.14 7.54
CA LEU A 332 3.97 15.36 7.20
C LEU A 332 4.48 15.73 5.80
N LEU A 333 3.58 15.83 4.83
CA LEU A 333 3.94 16.23 3.47
C LEU A 333 4.53 17.65 3.45
N MET A 334 3.93 18.60 4.19
CA MET A 334 4.44 19.97 4.31
C MET A 334 5.86 20.02 4.90
N HIS A 335 6.12 19.25 5.97
CA HIS A 335 7.46 19.16 6.54
C HIS A 335 8.50 18.62 5.54
N LEU A 336 8.11 17.61 4.75
CA LEU A 336 8.98 17.01 3.75
C LEU A 336 9.26 17.96 2.57
N THR A 337 8.26 18.71 2.12
CA THR A 337 8.42 19.66 1.01
C THR A 337 9.29 20.84 1.38
N GLU A 338 9.19 21.36 2.61
CA GLU A 338 10.10 22.39 3.12
C GLU A 338 11.56 21.95 3.08
N ARG A 339 11.84 20.72 3.56
CA ARG A 339 13.21 20.16 3.54
C ARG A 339 13.73 19.88 2.14
N ALA A 340 12.86 19.47 1.23
CA ALA A 340 13.20 19.21 -0.17
C ALA A 340 13.21 20.50 -1.03
N ASN A 341 12.90 21.66 -0.44
CA ASN A 341 12.74 22.94 -1.13
C ASN A 341 11.79 22.86 -2.35
N VAL A 342 10.64 22.21 -2.14
CA VAL A 342 9.63 21.96 -3.18
C VAL A 342 8.50 22.97 -3.04
N THR A 343 8.11 23.59 -4.16
CA THR A 343 6.97 24.49 -4.20
C THR A 343 5.69 23.75 -3.83
N VAL A 344 4.98 24.28 -2.83
CA VAL A 344 3.62 23.84 -2.50
C VAL A 344 2.63 24.88 -3.03
N GLU A 345 1.56 24.43 -3.67
CA GLU A 345 0.42 25.25 -4.10
C GLU A 345 -0.86 24.73 -3.43
N GLU A 346 -1.71 25.64 -2.96
CA GLU A 346 -3.01 25.27 -2.39
C GLU A 346 -4.08 25.42 -3.49
N MET A 347 -4.79 24.32 -3.77
CA MET A 347 -5.70 24.19 -4.92
C MET A 347 -7.17 24.11 -4.50
N GLY A 348 -7.47 24.02 -3.19
CA GLY A 348 -8.83 23.94 -2.68
C GLY A 348 -9.62 22.79 -3.29
N ALA A 349 -10.90 23.05 -3.58
CA ALA A 349 -11.83 22.06 -4.15
C ALA A 349 -11.39 21.51 -5.53
N ALA A 350 -10.44 22.16 -6.23
CA ALA A 350 -9.95 21.68 -7.52
C ALA A 350 -9.21 20.33 -7.44
N LEU A 351 -8.75 19.90 -6.25
CA LEU A 351 -8.17 18.56 -6.06
C LEU A 351 -9.20 17.45 -5.91
N GLY A 352 -10.50 17.74 -6.03
CA GLY A 352 -11.57 16.75 -6.05
C GLY A 352 -11.51 15.81 -4.84
N PRO A 353 -11.25 14.49 -5.02
CA PRO A 353 -11.23 13.55 -3.92
C PRO A 353 -9.91 13.54 -3.13
N TYR A 354 -8.83 14.12 -3.65
CA TYR A 354 -7.50 14.05 -3.03
C TYR A 354 -7.21 15.22 -2.08
N ARG A 355 -6.55 14.94 -0.95
CA ARG A 355 -5.98 15.95 -0.06
C ARG A 355 -4.67 16.50 -0.60
N ALA A 356 -3.90 15.67 -1.30
CA ALA A 356 -2.66 16.10 -1.92
C ALA A 356 -2.34 15.35 -3.22
N VAL A 357 -1.56 16.00 -4.07
CA VAL A 357 -0.98 15.44 -5.29
C VAL A 357 0.46 15.91 -5.40
N THR A 358 1.38 15.00 -5.75
CA THR A 358 2.75 15.39 -6.14
C THR A 358 2.92 15.23 -7.64
N VAL A 359 3.53 16.23 -8.29
CA VAL A 359 3.98 16.15 -9.67
C VAL A 359 5.47 15.85 -9.67
N ILE A 360 5.90 14.80 -10.35
CA ILE A 360 7.31 14.44 -10.52
C ILE A 360 7.96 15.29 -11.62
N ARG A 361 9.19 15.76 -11.39
CA ARG A 361 9.96 16.57 -12.33
C ARG A 361 10.28 15.79 -13.61
N SER A 362 10.25 16.47 -14.75
CA SER A 362 10.80 15.94 -15.99
C SER A 362 12.32 16.13 -16.00
N LEU A 363 13.08 15.05 -16.11
CA LEU A 363 14.54 15.07 -16.28
C LEU A 363 14.95 14.76 -17.73
N SER A 364 13.97 14.64 -18.63
CA SER A 364 14.14 14.40 -20.07
C SER A 364 14.03 15.68 -20.89
#